data_AF-A0A5S4FAC5-F1
#
_entry.id   AF-A0A5S4FAC5-F1
#
_cell.length_a   1.000
_cell.length_b   1.000
_cell.length_c   1.000
_cell.angle_alpha   90.00
_cell.angle_beta   90.00
_cell.angle_gamma   90.00
#
_symmetry.space_group_name_H-M   'P 1'
#
loop_
_entity.id
_entity.type
_entity.pdbx_description
1 polymer ?
#
loop_
_entity_poly.entity_id
_entity_poly.type
_entity_poly.pdbx_seq_one_letter_code
_entity_poly.pdbx_strand_id
1 'polypeptide(L)' 'MFLGYCDECEDRFLLPANHVVAVHNLESGVIAVELTCYEGHHILVLSGKDIDIPGPATV' A
#
# COMPACT_ATOMS: atom_id res chain seq x y z
N MET A 1 3.94 1.52 -9.21
CA MET A 1 2.52 1.25 -8.85
C MET A 1 2.52 0.58 -7.49
N PHE A 2 1.54 0.89 -6.65
CA PHE A 2 1.39 0.35 -5.30
C PHE A 2 0.06 -0.41 -5.21
N LEU A 3 0.10 -1.68 -4.79
CA LEU A 3 -1.12 -2.42 -4.48
C LEU A 3 -1.48 -2.14 -3.02
N GLY A 4 -2.62 -1.50 -2.80
CA GLY A 4 -3.13 -1.16 -1.47
C GLY A 4 -4.56 -1.67 -1.27
N TYR A 5 -4.90 -2.04 -0.05
CA TYR A 5 -6.27 -2.33 0.36
C TYR A 5 -6.82 -1.10 1.11
N CYS A 6 -8.01 -0.65 0.72
CA CYS A 6 -8.74 0.39 1.44
C CYS A 6 -9.80 -0.30 2.29
N ASP A 7 -9.76 -0.10 3.60
CA ASP A 7 -10.76 -0.66 4.53
C ASP A 7 -12.12 0.02 4.36
N GLU A 8 -12.14 1.33 4.10
CA GLU A 8 -13.37 2.09 3.86
C GLU A 8 -14.10 1.67 2.58
N CYS A 9 -13.37 1.33 1.52
CA CYS A 9 -13.96 0.84 0.27
C CYS A 9 -14.12 -0.69 0.25
N GLU A 10 -13.53 -1.39 1.22
CA GLU A 10 -13.38 -2.85 1.26
C GLU A 10 -12.79 -3.47 -0.02
N ASP A 11 -11.95 -2.74 -0.75
CA ASP A 11 -11.43 -3.13 -2.08
C ASP A 11 -9.92 -2.88 -2.23
N ARG A 12 -9.32 -3.54 -3.24
CA ARG A 12 -7.91 -3.44 -3.59
C ARG A 12 -7.71 -2.56 -4.81
N PHE A 13 -6.77 -1.62 -4.70
CA PHE A 13 -6.44 -0.70 -5.78
C PHE A 13 -4.99 -0.85 -6.20
N LEU A 14 -4.76 -0.75 -7.51
CA LEU A 14 -3.44 -0.51 -8.06
C LEU A 14 -3.25 0.99 -8.26
N LEU A 15 -2.55 1.62 -7.33
CA LEU A 15 -2.40 3.08 -7.26
C LEU A 15 -1.09 3.55 -7.92
N PRO A 16 -1.14 4.59 -8.76
CA PRO A 16 0.05 5.23 -9.31
C PRO A 16 0.76 6.12 -8.28
N ALA A 17 2.00 6.50 -8.57
CA ALA A 17 2.87 7.22 -7.62
C ALA A 17 2.36 8.63 -7.25
N ASN A 18 1.51 9.25 -8.07
CA ASN A 18 0.88 10.55 -7.78
C ASN A 18 -0.16 10.49 -6.64
N HIS A 19 -0.56 9.29 -6.21
CA HIS A 19 -1.39 9.11 -5.01
C HIS A 19 -0.58 9.00 -3.72
N VAL A 20 0.76 8.98 -3.80
CA VAL A 20 1.64 8.91 -2.63
C VAL A 20 1.63 10.24 -1.90
N VAL A 21 1.33 10.21 -0.61
CA VAL A 21 1.38 11.36 0.30
C VAL A 21 2.77 11.45 0.94
N ALA A 22 3.28 10.32 1.43
CA ALA A 22 4.58 10.26 2.10
C ALA A 22 5.22 8.87 1.97
N VAL A 23 6.54 8.84 2.11
CA VAL A 23 7.34 7.61 2.18
C VAL A 23 8.24 7.69 3.41
N HIS A 24 8.17 6.68 4.26
CA HIS A 24 8.93 6.60 5.50
C HIS A 24 9.87 5.40 5.46
N ASN A 25 11.14 5.63 5.73
CA ASN A 25 12.09 4.55 6.02
C ASN A 25 11.95 4.21 7.51
N LEU A 26 11.36 3.06 7.82
CA LEU A 26 11.16 2.64 9.21
C LEU A 26 12.44 1.98 9.75
N GLU A 27 13.05 1.13 8.94
CA GLU A 27 14.33 0.48 9.20
C GLU A 27 14.99 0.08 7.88
N SER A 28 16.20 -0.51 7.95
CA SER A 28 16.91 -0.96 6.76
C SER A 28 16.12 -2.07 6.03
N GLY A 29 15.53 -1.72 4.88
CA GLY A 29 14.77 -2.66 4.07
C GLY A 29 13.29 -2.76 4.44
N VAL A 30 12.76 -1.85 5.26
CA VAL A 30 11.32 -1.70 5.52
C VAL A 30 10.90 -0.26 5.28
N ILE A 31 9.91 -0.09 4.43
CA ILE A 31 9.30 1.20 4.11
C ILE A 31 7.80 1.16 4.39
N ALA A 32 7.28 2.31 4.84
CA ALA A 32 5.86 2.60 4.84
C ALA A 32 5.57 3.65 3.78
N VAL A 33 4.53 3.41 2.99
CA VAL A 33 4.07 4.32 1.94
C VAL A 33 2.64 4.71 2.27
N GLU A 34 2.45 6.00 2.53
CA GLU A 34 1.13 6.58 2.72
C GLU A 34 0.56 6.99 1.37
N LEU A 35 -0.67 6.55 1.09
CA LEU A 35 -1.38 6.77 -0.18
C LEU A 35 -2.80 7.26 0.08
N THR A 36 -3.43 7.83 -0.95
CA THR A 36 -4.88 8.04 -0.99
C THR A 36 -5.54 7.19 -2.07
N CYS A 37 -6.66 6.54 -1.78
CA CYS A 37 -7.45 5.83 -2.80
C CYS A 37 -8.12 6.82 -3.77
N TYR A 38 -8.83 6.32 -4.79
CA TYR A 38 -9.56 7.18 -5.75
C TYR A 38 -10.69 7.98 -5.11
N GLU A 39 -11.25 7.50 -3.99
CA GLU A 39 -12.27 8.19 -3.19
C GLU A 39 -11.66 9.15 -2.13
N GLY A 40 -10.33 9.20 -2.02
CA GLY A 40 -9.62 10.10 -1.11
C GLY A 40 -9.37 9.55 0.30
N HIS A 41 -9.72 8.30 0.59
CA HIS A 41 -9.41 7.64 1.87
C HIS A 41 -7.92 7.36 2.01
N HIS A 42 -7.42 7.40 3.25
CA HIS A 42 -6.00 7.14 3.56
C HIS A 42 -5.71 5.64 3.54
N ILE A 43 -4.60 5.25 2.92
CA ILE A 43 -4.12 3.86 2.85
C ILE A 43 -2.66 3.84 3.29
N LEU A 44 -2.30 2.84 4.10
CA LEU A 44 -0.92 2.54 4.44
C LEU A 44 -0.47 1.23 3.77
N VAL A 45 0.56 1.32 2.92
CA VAL A 45 1.23 0.15 2.35
C VAL A 45 2.57 -0.04 3.05
N LEU A 46 2.73 -1.19 3.71
CA LEU A 46 4.01 -1.59 4.28
C LEU A 46 4.71 -2.55 3.31
N SER A 47 6.00 -2.32 3.08
CA SER A 47 6.83 -3.20 2.25
C SER A 47 8.17 -3.42 2.94
N GLY A 48 8.62 -4.66 3.02
CA GLY A 48 9.92 -4.97 3.60
C GLY A 48 10.22 -6.45 3.73
N LYS A 49 11.40 -6.75 4.30
CA LYS A 49 12.02 -8.08 4.26
C LYS A 49 11.21 -9.22 4.89
N ASP A 50 10.24 -8.91 5.75
CA ASP A 50 9.41 -9.90 6.44
C ASP A 50 7.90 -9.58 6.34
N ILE A 51 7.53 -8.72 5.38
CA ILE A 51 6.12 -8.45 5.08
C ILE A 51 5.70 -9.40 3.97
N ASP A 52 5.18 -10.56 4.37
CA ASP A 52 4.45 -11.43 3.47
C ASP A 52 3.20 -10.69 3.00
N ILE A 53 3.26 -10.12 1.80
CA ILE A 53 2.07 -9.73 1.07
C ILE A 53 1.55 -11.03 0.46
N PRO A 54 0.47 -11.65 0.99
CA PRO A 54 -0.10 -12.81 0.35
C PRO A 54 -0.43 -12.41 -1.09
N GLY A 55 0.30 -13.01 -2.04
CA GLY A 55 0.01 -12.87 -3.45
C GLY A 55 -1.46 -13.24 -3.72
N PRO A 56 -2.04 -12.79 -4.84
CA PRO A 56 -3.37 -13.25 -5.22
C PRO A 56 -3.39 -14.78 -5.15
N ALA A 57 -4.35 -15.33 -4.38
CA ALA A 57 -4.55 -16.77 -4.33
C ALA A 57 -4.74 -17.24 -5.77
N THR A 58 -3.79 -18.01 -6.30
CA THR A 58 -3.94 -18.67 -7.59
C THR A 58 -5.04 -19.71 -7.42
N VAL A 59 -6.22 -19.43 -7.97
CA VAL A 59 -7.25 -20.42 -8.25
C VAL A 59 -6.85 -21.29 -9.44
#